data_AF-A0A6I3I6Q2-F1
#
_entry.id   AF-A0A6I3I6Q2-F1
#
_cell.length_a   1.000
_cell.length_b   1.000
_cell.length_c   1.000
_cell.angle_alpha   90.00
_cell.angle_beta   90.00
_cell.angle_gamma   90.00
#
_symmetry.space_group_name_H-M   'P 1'
#
loop_
_entity.id
_entity.type
_entity.pdbx_description
1 polymer ?
#
loop_
_entity_poly.entity_id
_entity_poly.type
_entity_poly.pdbx_seq_one_letter_code
_entity_poly.pdbx_strand_id
1 'polypeptide(L)'
;MSGSEILFLLVAGLVVLGPERLPGVIRKGGKIYGDLRRAASGYEKEFRDTFSEPIAELKSTADQIRHGFGQVDTEPSPPMRPERASYPKPNFSEDLSAVDKPAESND
;
A
#
# COMPACT_ATOMS: atom_id res chain seq x y z
N MET A 1 15.11 -5.28 12.17
CA MET A 1 15.67 -6.52 11.59
C MET A 1 16.90 -6.88 12.39
N SER A 2 16.70 -7.47 13.57
CA SER A 2 17.79 -7.94 14.42
C SER A 2 18.41 -9.21 13.82
N GLY A 3 19.71 -9.46 14.01
CA GLY A 3 20.38 -10.65 13.46
C GLY A 3 19.74 -11.99 13.86
N SER A 4 18.92 -11.99 14.92
CA SER A 4 18.08 -13.11 15.33
C SER A 4 17.06 -13.56 14.27
N GLU A 5 16.55 -12.63 13.48
CA GLU A 5 15.49 -12.86 12.49
C GLU A 5 16.05 -13.59 11.27
N ILE A 6 17.24 -13.21 10.82
CA ILE A 6 18.02 -13.96 9.81
C ILE A 6 18.31 -15.38 10.31
N LEU A 7 18.73 -15.53 11.57
CA LEU A 7 19.04 -16.83 12.14
C LEU A 7 17.80 -17.73 12.21
N PHE A 8 16.65 -17.17 12.58
CA PHE A 8 15.38 -17.88 12.59
C PHE A 8 15.00 -18.38 11.19
N LEU A 9 15.11 -17.54 10.15
CA LEU A 9 14.80 -17.93 8.77
C LEU A 9 15.75 -19.01 8.24
N LEU A 10 17.04 -18.95 8.60
CA LEU A 10 17.98 -20.02 8.26
C LEU A 10 17.54 -21.33 8.90
N VAL A 11 17.30 -21.36 10.22
CA VAL A 11 16.83 -22.57 10.90
C VAL A 11 15.51 -23.07 10.32
N ALA A 12 14.53 -22.19 10.10
CA ALA A 12 13.25 -22.54 9.51
C ALA A 12 13.42 -23.14 8.10
N GLY A 13 14.27 -22.55 7.26
CA GLY A 13 14.60 -23.08 5.94
C GLY A 13 15.27 -24.45 6.01
N LEU A 14 16.19 -24.65 6.96
CA LEU A 14 16.84 -25.94 7.20
C LEU A 14 15.86 -27.00 7.70
N VAL A 15 14.86 -26.64 8.52
CA VAL A 15 13.85 -27.58 9.03
C VAL A 15 12.84 -27.96 7.95
N VAL A 16 12.33 -26.99 7.20
CA VAL A 16 11.30 -27.22 6.16
C VAL A 16 11.88 -27.99 4.97
N LEU A 17 13.06 -27.58 4.49
CA LEU A 17 13.67 -28.16 3.29
C LEU A 17 14.66 -29.28 3.62
N GLY A 18 15.33 -29.21 4.78
CA GLY A 18 16.43 -30.09 5.17
C GLY A 18 17.81 -29.51 4.86
N PRO A 19 18.82 -29.68 5.73
CA PRO A 19 20.17 -29.14 5.54
C PRO A 19 20.89 -29.74 4.32
N GLU A 20 20.53 -30.96 3.91
CA GLU A 20 21.12 -31.59 2.73
C GLU A 20 20.50 -31.10 1.41
N ARG A 21 19.24 -30.65 1.44
CA ARG A 21 18.52 -30.23 0.23
C ARG A 21 18.68 -28.74 -0.07
N LEU A 22 18.82 -27.92 0.96
CA LEU A 22 19.04 -26.47 0.86
C LEU A 22 20.26 -26.09 -0.03
N PRO A 23 21.47 -26.64 0.15
CA PRO A 23 22.60 -26.34 -0.73
C PRO A 23 22.34 -26.82 -2.16
N GLY A 24 21.60 -27.90 -2.35
CA GLY A 24 21.16 -28.37 -3.66
C GLY A 24 20.25 -27.36 -4.37
N VAL A 25 19.26 -26.78 -3.65
CA VAL A 25 18.34 -25.76 -4.19
C VAL A 25 19.06 -24.45 -4.48
N ILE A 26 19.91 -23.97 -3.57
CA ILE A 26 20.73 -22.76 -3.79
C ILE A 26 21.64 -22.95 -5.00
N ARG A 27 22.28 -24.13 -5.16
CA ARG A 27 23.13 -24.40 -6.33
C ARG A 27 22.34 -24.38 -7.63
N LYS A 28 21.16 -25.00 -7.67
CA LYS A 28 20.28 -25.02 -8.86
C LYS A 28 19.73 -23.64 -9.18
N GLY A 29 19.11 -22.99 -8.21
CA GLY A 29 18.54 -21.64 -8.35
C GLY A 29 19.60 -20.58 -8.61
N GLY A 30 20.74 -20.69 -7.94
CA GLY A 30 21.89 -19.80 -8.11
C GLY A 30 22.53 -19.92 -9.49
N LYS A 31 22.58 -21.12 -10.08
CA LYS A 31 23.01 -21.28 -11.48
C LYS A 31 22.03 -20.59 -12.43
N ILE A 32 20.73 -20.81 -12.27
CA ILE A 32 19.69 -20.17 -13.10
C ILE A 32 19.75 -18.66 -12.98
N TYR A 33 19.81 -18.14 -11.75
CA TYR A 33 19.93 -16.71 -11.48
C TYR A 33 21.25 -16.13 -12.01
N GLY A 34 22.36 -16.86 -11.89
CA GLY A 34 23.66 -16.46 -12.41
C GLY A 34 23.68 -16.39 -13.94
N ASP A 35 23.10 -17.39 -14.60
CA ASP A 35 22.94 -17.43 -16.05
C ASP A 35 22.05 -16.25 -16.51
N LEU A 36 20.93 -16.00 -15.81
CA LEU A 36 20.04 -14.87 -16.04
C LEU A 36 20.75 -13.53 -15.82
N ARG A 37 21.47 -13.36 -14.71
CA ARG A 37 22.23 -12.14 -14.39
C ARG A 37 23.30 -11.87 -15.44
N ARG A 38 24.00 -12.92 -15.89
CA ARG A 38 25.05 -12.80 -16.90
C ARG A 38 24.50 -12.44 -18.28
N ALA A 39 23.39 -13.06 -18.65
CA ALA A 39 22.64 -12.68 -19.85
C ALA A 39 22.17 -11.22 -19.74
N ALA A 40 21.50 -10.85 -18.64
CA ALA A 40 21.04 -9.49 -18.37
C ALA A 40 22.17 -8.45 -18.36
N SER A 41 23.36 -8.78 -17.84
CA SER A 41 24.52 -7.89 -17.89
C SER A 41 25.10 -7.73 -19.29
N GLY A 42 24.97 -8.73 -20.16
CA GLY A 42 25.32 -8.61 -21.57
C GLY A 42 24.33 -7.72 -22.33
N TYR A 43 23.06 -7.80 -21.96
CA TYR A 43 22.01 -6.94 -22.53
C TYR A 43 22.07 -5.50 -22.03
N GLU A 44 22.67 -5.18 -20.87
CA GLU A 44 22.65 -3.83 -20.30
C GLU A 44 23.02 -2.71 -21.29
N LYS A 45 23.98 -2.93 -22.20
CA LYS A 45 24.38 -1.92 -23.19
C LYS A 45 23.31 -1.63 -24.25
N GLU A 46 22.49 -2.62 -24.62
CA GLU A 46 21.44 -2.48 -25.65
C GLU A 46 20.04 -2.32 -25.03
N PHE A 47 19.83 -2.91 -23.85
CA PHE A 47 18.62 -2.80 -23.04
C PHE A 47 18.54 -1.44 -22.37
N ARG A 48 19.66 -0.84 -21.93
CA ARG A 48 19.64 0.56 -21.44
C ARG A 48 19.19 1.49 -22.55
N ASP A 49 19.70 1.34 -23.77
CA ASP A 49 19.31 2.20 -24.89
C ASP A 49 17.85 1.93 -25.29
N THR A 50 17.46 0.66 -25.51
CA THR A 50 16.10 0.29 -25.96
C THR A 50 15.02 0.53 -24.91
N PHE A 51 15.32 0.40 -23.61
CA PHE A 51 14.36 0.65 -22.52
C PHE A 51 14.48 2.03 -21.89
N SER A 52 15.53 2.81 -22.19
CA SER A 52 15.62 4.20 -21.71
C SER A 52 14.48 5.06 -22.23
N GLU A 53 14.13 4.91 -23.51
CA GLU A 53 12.99 5.60 -24.13
C GLU A 53 11.65 5.19 -23.47
N PRO A 54 11.27 3.90 -23.40
CA PRO A 54 10.07 3.46 -22.69
C PRO A 54 10.02 3.86 -21.22
N ILE A 55 11.13 3.75 -20.48
CA ILE A 55 11.16 4.10 -19.05
C ILE A 55 11.04 5.62 -18.89
N ALA A 56 11.66 6.42 -19.76
CA ALA A 56 11.51 7.87 -19.75
C ALA A 56 10.07 8.29 -20.07
N GLU A 57 9.43 7.63 -21.04
CA GLU A 57 8.04 7.88 -21.43
C GLU A 57 7.05 7.42 -20.35
N LEU A 58 7.29 6.26 -19.71
CA LEU A 58 6.54 5.80 -18.54
C LEU A 58 6.73 6.73 -17.35
N LYS A 59 7.95 7.22 -17.10
CA LYS A 59 8.22 8.20 -16.05
C LYS A 59 7.50 9.52 -16.34
N SER A 60 7.53 9.98 -17.58
CA SER A 60 6.79 11.18 -18.01
C SER A 60 5.28 11.00 -17.84
N THR A 61 4.74 9.84 -18.22
CA THR A 61 3.33 9.49 -18.04
C THR A 61 2.96 9.40 -16.57
N ALA A 62 3.80 8.75 -15.75
CA ALA A 62 3.62 8.65 -14.30
C ALA A 62 3.72 10.02 -13.63
N ASP A 63 4.62 10.89 -14.07
CA ASP A 63 4.74 12.27 -13.59
C ASP A 63 3.51 13.10 -14.03
N GLN A 64 3.04 12.97 -15.28
CA GLN A 64 1.82 13.64 -15.75
C GLN A 64 0.56 13.15 -15.03
N ILE A 65 0.45 11.85 -14.79
CA ILE A 65 -0.57 11.25 -13.93
C ILE A 65 -0.43 11.85 -12.53
N ARG A 66 0.74 11.79 -11.90
CA ARG A 66 0.96 12.33 -10.55
C ARG A 66 0.67 13.83 -10.45
N HIS A 67 0.98 14.60 -11.49
CA HIS A 67 0.69 16.03 -11.57
C HIS A 67 -0.79 16.29 -11.85
N GLY A 68 -1.45 15.52 -12.71
CA GLY A 68 -2.88 15.61 -12.99
C GLY A 68 -3.76 15.13 -11.83
N PHE A 69 -3.36 14.06 -11.15
CA PHE A 69 -3.94 13.58 -9.89
C PHE A 69 -3.58 14.51 -8.71
N GLY A 70 -2.45 15.23 -8.77
CA GLY A 70 -2.10 16.30 -7.81
C GLY A 70 -2.83 17.62 -8.07
N GLN A 71 -3.49 17.76 -9.22
CA GLN A 71 -4.34 18.91 -9.58
C GLN A 71 -5.84 18.66 -9.34
N VAL A 72 -6.21 17.51 -8.78
CA VAL A 72 -7.51 17.30 -8.16
C VAL A 72 -7.31 17.42 -6.64
N ASP A 73 -7.54 18.62 -6.12
CA ASP A 73 -7.84 18.94 -4.73
C ASP A 73 -6.88 18.38 -3.66
N THR A 74 -5.68 18.96 -3.57
CA THR A 74 -5.15 19.28 -2.23
C THR A 74 -5.20 20.78 -2.07
N GLU A 75 -6.41 21.31 -1.95
CA GLU A 75 -6.59 22.53 -1.18
C GLU A 75 -6.02 22.23 0.21
N PRO A 76 -5.00 22.98 0.69
CA PRO A 76 -4.56 22.83 2.06
C PRO A 76 -5.77 23.11 2.93
N SER A 77 -6.34 22.07 3.55
CA SER A 77 -7.45 22.23 4.48
C SER A 77 -7.08 23.36 5.44
N PRO A 78 -7.93 24.40 5.59
CA PRO A 78 -7.68 25.46 6.55
C PRO A 78 -7.29 24.81 7.88
N PRO A 79 -6.24 25.31 8.57
CA PRO A 79 -5.84 24.74 9.85
C PRO A 79 -7.10 24.67 10.70
N MET A 80 -7.42 23.47 11.20
CA MET A 80 -8.58 23.24 12.06
C MET A 80 -8.58 24.31 13.14
N ARG A 81 -9.46 25.29 13.00
CA ARG A 81 -9.72 26.24 14.07
C ARG A 81 -10.63 25.48 15.04
N PRO A 82 -10.22 25.17 16.27
CA PRO A 82 -11.04 24.42 17.21
C PRO A 82 -12.26 25.21 17.72
N GLU A 83 -12.55 26.36 17.12
CA GLU A 83 -13.49 27.34 17.64
C GLU A 83 -14.65 27.47 16.67
N ARG A 84 -15.82 26.93 17.08
CA ARG A 84 -17.17 27.10 16.50
C ARG A 84 -17.71 26.01 15.57
N ALA A 85 -17.36 24.75 15.79
CA ALA A 85 -18.31 23.68 15.48
C ALA A 85 -19.28 23.53 16.67
N SER A 86 -20.17 24.51 16.86
CA SER A 86 -21.34 24.32 17.71
C SER A 86 -22.32 23.47 16.89
N TYR A 87 -22.14 22.15 16.95
CA TYR A 87 -23.12 21.23 16.40
C TYR A 87 -24.42 21.46 17.18
N PRO A 88 -25.54 21.83 16.53
CA PRO A 88 -26.83 21.76 17.18
C PRO A 88 -27.02 20.30 17.55
N LYS A 89 -26.94 19.98 18.85
CA LYS A 89 -27.25 18.64 19.33
C LYS A 89 -28.73 18.43 19.03
N PRO A 90 -29.11 17.45 18.19
CA PRO A 90 -30.51 17.16 18.00
C PRO A 90 -31.04 16.65 19.35
N ASN A 91 -31.98 17.37 19.94
CA ASN A 91 -32.64 16.96 21.17
C ASN A 91 -33.70 15.91 20.82
N PHE A 92 -33.27 14.65 20.65
CA PHE A 92 -34.16 13.51 20.38
C PHE A 92 -35.14 13.21 21.54
N SER A 93 -35.03 13.93 22.65
CA SER A 93 -35.94 13.84 23.79
C SER A 93 -37.26 14.57 23.60
N GLU A 94 -37.35 15.58 22.71
CA GLU A 94 -38.62 16.28 22.46
C GLU A 94 -39.56 15.47 21.56
N ASP A 95 -39.03 14.80 20.53
CA ASP A 95 -39.81 14.07 19.52
C ASP A 95 -40.49 12.82 20.09
N LEU A 96 -39.85 12.16 21.07
CA LEU A 96 -40.42 10.98 21.73
C LEU A 96 -41.53 11.33 22.74
N SER A 97 -41.62 12.59 23.18
CA SER A 97 -42.70 13.02 24.09
C SER A 97 -44.03 13.25 23.38
N ALA A 98 -44.00 13.40 22.04
CA ALA A 98 -45.19 13.64 21.22
C ALA A 98 -45.88 12.35 20.74
N VAL A 99 -45.26 11.18 20.91
CA VAL A 99 -45.77 9.89 20.40
C VAL A 99 -46.60 9.12 21.44
N ASP A 100 -46.53 9.48 22.73
CA ASP A 100 -47.32 8.82 23.79
C ASP A 100 -48.35 9.75 24.45
N LYS A 101 -49.15 10.44 23.63
CA LYS A 101 -50.42 11.00 24.10
C LYS A 101 -51.54 10.05 23.67
N PRO A 102 -52.14 9.25 24.58
CA PRO A 102 -53.33 8.50 24.24
C PRO A 102 -54.42 9.49 23.85
N ALA A 103 -55.07 9.23 22.72
CA ALA A 103 -56.25 9.96 22.30
C ALA A 103 -57.35 9.73 23.34
N GLU A 104 -57.45 10.65 24.29
CA GLU A 104 -58.52 10.68 25.27
C GLU A 104 -59.80 11.11 24.55
N SER A 105 -60.70 10.13 24.43
CA SER A 105 -62.07 10.26 23.96
C SER A 105 -62.87 11.16 24.90
N ASN A 106 -63.43 12.24 24.39
CA ASN A 106 -64.49 12.98 25.07
C ASN A 106 -65.84 12.58 24.47
N ASP A 107 -66.68 11.95 25.29
CA ASP A 107 -68.15 12.09 25.25
C ASP A 107 -68.54 13.44 25.87
#